data_AF-A0A0J6BU92-F1
#
_entry.id   AF-A0A0J6BU92-F1
#
_cell.length_a   1.000
_cell.length_b   1.000
_cell.length_c   1.000
_cell.angle_alpha   90.00
_cell.angle_beta   90.00
_cell.angle_gamma   90.00
#
_symmetry.space_group_name_H-M   'P 1'
#
loop_
_entity.id
_entity.type
_entity.pdbx_description
1 polymer ?
#
loop_
_entity_poly.entity_id
_entity_poly.type
_entity_poly.pdbx_seq_one_letter_code
_entity_poly.pdbx_strand_id
1 'polypeptide(L)'
;MGYPEQYLQFIEKFNDGEYYECHDLLEDIWMEDKSDKFLQGLLQLSVGLYHQEYGNIKGARWMLGNARKYLTRYQPVHWGLDVTRVLRYIDECEKLLPEKDVISYTEAKAMTFPPLRLYVDTSC
;
A
#
# COMPACT_ATOMS: atom_id res chain seq x y z
N MET A 1 -10.85 -9.56 -18.87
CA MET A 1 -11.02 -8.08 -18.89
C MET A 1 -9.63 -7.44 -18.72
N GLY A 2 -9.26 -6.38 -19.46
CA GLY A 2 -7.91 -5.81 -19.34
C GLY A 2 -7.77 -4.87 -18.15
N TYR A 3 -6.68 -4.95 -17.39
CA TYR A 3 -6.33 -3.98 -16.34
C TYR A 3 -5.47 -2.84 -16.93
N PRO A 4 -5.47 -1.63 -16.34
CA PRO A 4 -4.51 -0.60 -16.70
C PRO A 4 -3.07 -1.12 -16.58
N GLU A 5 -2.20 -0.73 -17.51
CA GLU A 5 -0.79 -1.17 -17.49
C GLU A 5 -0.09 -0.74 -16.19
N GLN A 6 -0.35 0.49 -15.75
CA GLN A 6 0.18 1.04 -14.51
C GLN A 6 -0.25 0.23 -13.28
N TYR A 7 -1.45 -0.37 -13.31
CA TYR A 7 -1.90 -1.23 -12.22
C TYR A 7 -1.10 -2.53 -12.16
N LEU A 8 -0.79 -3.14 -13.31
CA LEU A 8 0.04 -4.34 -13.37
C LEU A 8 1.49 -4.04 -12.96
N GLN A 9 2.05 -2.92 -13.44
CA GLN A 9 3.37 -2.45 -13.02
C GLN A 9 3.44 -2.15 -11.53
N PHE A 10 2.37 -1.57 -10.95
CA PHE A 10 2.27 -1.36 -9.50
C PHE A 10 2.44 -2.68 -8.72
N ILE A 11 1.85 -3.78 -9.19
CA ILE A 11 1.97 -5.09 -8.52
C ILE A 11 3.42 -5.57 -8.51
N GLU A 12 4.12 -5.44 -9.65
CA GLU A 12 5.53 -5.80 -9.76
C GLU A 12 6.39 -4.94 -8.83
N LYS A 13 6.24 -3.62 -8.91
CA LYS A 13 7.01 -2.65 -8.10
C LYS A 13 6.75 -2.81 -6.61
N PHE A 14 5.51 -3.06 -6.21
CA PHE A 14 5.17 -3.31 -4.81
C PHE A 14 5.88 -4.56 -4.30
N ASN A 15 5.93 -5.62 -5.12
CA ASN A 15 6.59 -6.88 -4.78
C ASN A 15 8.12 -6.76 -4.70
N ASP A 16 8.70 -5.74 -5.34
CA ASP A 16 10.13 -5.40 -5.28
C ASP A 16 10.47 -4.37 -4.18
N GLY A 17 9.46 -3.85 -3.48
CA GLY A 17 9.63 -2.84 -2.42
C GLY A 17 9.84 -1.41 -2.94
N GLU A 18 9.59 -1.18 -4.23
CA GLU A 18 9.71 0.13 -4.90
C GLU A 18 8.45 0.98 -4.65
N TYR A 19 8.24 1.37 -3.39
CA TYR A 19 6.98 1.99 -2.94
C TYR A 19 6.79 3.44 -3.42
N TYR A 20 7.87 4.14 -3.77
CA TYR A 20 7.78 5.46 -4.36
C TYR A 20 7.24 5.38 -5.79
N GLU A 21 7.75 4.44 -6.58
CA GLU A 21 7.28 4.15 -7.94
C GLU A 21 5.84 3.67 -7.93
N CYS A 22 5.44 2.89 -6.91
CA CYS A 22 4.04 2.49 -6.70
C CYS A 22 3.10 3.70 -6.54
N HIS A 23 3.55 4.76 -5.84
CA HIS A 23 2.77 5.97 -5.67
C HIS A 23 2.48 6.63 -7.02
N ASP A 24 3.52 6.85 -7.84
CA ASP A 24 3.39 7.55 -9.11
C ASP A 24 2.45 6.79 -10.07
N LEU A 25 2.64 5.46 -10.19
CA LEU A 25 1.79 4.61 -11.03
C LEU A 25 0.32 4.63 -10.62
N LEU A 26 0.04 4.62 -9.32
CA LEU A 26 -1.33 4.66 -8.80
C LEU A 26 -1.94 6.06 -8.87
N GLU A 27 -1.14 7.11 -8.68
CA GLU A 27 -1.57 8.50 -8.82
C GLU A 27 -2.02 8.78 -10.26
N ASP A 28 -1.28 8.29 -11.26
CA ASP A 28 -1.64 8.43 -12.67
C ASP A 28 -3.06 7.90 -12.96
N ILE A 29 -3.40 6.71 -12.46
CA ILE A 29 -4.74 6.13 -12.65
C ILE A 29 -5.78 6.90 -11.83
N TRP A 30 -5.48 7.19 -10.55
CA TRP A 30 -6.42 7.83 -9.64
C TRP A 30 -6.75 9.28 -10.03
N MET A 31 -5.85 9.97 -10.72
CA MET A 31 -6.08 11.32 -11.24
C MET A 31 -7.22 11.38 -12.27
N GLU A 32 -7.51 10.28 -12.97
CA GLU A 32 -8.63 10.17 -13.91
C GLU A 32 -10.00 10.19 -13.19
N ASP A 33 -10.10 9.52 -12.03
CA ASP A 33 -11.26 9.55 -11.14
C ASP A 33 -10.85 9.57 -9.67
N LYS A 34 -10.74 10.78 -9.11
CA LYS A 34 -10.38 11.01 -7.71
C LYS A 34 -11.40 10.49 -6.70
N SER A 35 -12.58 10.07 -7.17
CA SER A 35 -13.60 9.46 -6.32
C SER A 35 -13.29 7.98 -6.01
N ASP A 36 -12.42 7.33 -6.80
CA ASP A 36 -12.05 5.93 -6.60
C ASP A 36 -11.26 5.73 -5.29
N LYS A 37 -11.91 5.11 -4.31
CA LYS A 37 -11.32 4.83 -3.00
C LYS A 37 -10.46 3.57 -2.98
N PHE A 38 -10.59 2.68 -3.96
CA PHE A 38 -9.72 1.52 -4.05
C PHE A 38 -8.31 1.95 -4.44
N LEU A 39 -8.18 2.71 -5.54
CA LEU A 39 -6.89 3.24 -5.99
C LEU A 39 -6.29 4.19 -4.95
N GLN A 40 -7.11 5.07 -4.35
CA GLN A 40 -6.65 5.93 -3.26
C GLN A 40 -6.12 5.12 -2.06
N GLY A 41 -6.77 4.00 -1.74
CA GLY A 41 -6.35 3.11 -0.66
C GLY A 41 -5.01 2.43 -0.94
N LEU A 42 -4.80 1.92 -2.15
CA LEU A 42 -3.52 1.34 -2.57
C LEU A 42 -2.40 2.38 -2.65
N LEU A 43 -2.72 3.60 -3.07
CA LEU A 43 -1.78 4.72 -3.13
C LEU A 43 -1.30 5.04 -1.71
N GLN A 44 -2.24 5.18 -0.76
CA GLN A 44 -1.89 5.46 0.64
C GLN A 44 -1.19 4.29 1.32
N LEU A 45 -1.46 3.04 0.93
CA LEU A 45 -0.66 1.90 1.38
C LEU A 45 0.81 2.11 0.98
N SER A 46 1.07 2.39 -0.30
CA SER A 46 2.41 2.60 -0.83
C SER A 46 3.13 3.77 -0.14
N VAL A 47 2.45 4.91 0.02
CA VAL A 47 3.00 6.08 0.73
C VAL A 47 3.26 5.77 2.21
N GLY A 48 2.41 4.99 2.87
CA GLY A 48 2.60 4.59 4.26
C GLY A 48 3.85 3.74 4.46
N LEU A 49 4.09 2.78 3.57
CA LEU A 49 5.30 1.96 3.57
C LEU A 49 6.54 2.80 3.27
N TYR A 50 6.48 3.67 2.25
CA TYR A 50 7.56 4.60 1.93
C TYR A 50 7.91 5.50 3.12
N HIS A 51 6.92 6.09 3.80
CA HIS A 51 7.19 6.90 4.99
C HIS A 51 7.90 6.12 6.10
N GLN A 52 7.57 4.85 6.27
CA GLN A 52 8.23 4.01 7.25
C GLN A 52 9.71 3.83 6.90
N GLU A 53 10.06 3.59 5.64
CA GLU A 53 11.46 3.38 5.21
C GLU A 53 12.40 4.55 5.53
N TYR A 54 11.86 5.76 5.61
CA TYR A 54 12.59 6.99 5.93
C TYR A 54 12.38 7.46 7.38
N GLY A 55 11.75 6.63 8.22
CA GLY A 55 11.57 6.90 9.65
C GLY A 55 10.47 7.90 9.98
N ASN A 56 9.62 8.28 9.03
CA ASN A 56 8.43 9.10 9.28
C ASN A 56 7.28 8.22 9.79
N ILE A 57 7.33 7.85 11.07
CA ILE A 57 6.37 6.93 11.69
C ILE A 57 4.97 7.53 11.80
N LYS A 58 4.87 8.83 12.09
CA LYS A 58 3.59 9.54 12.11
C LYS A 58 2.90 9.49 10.74
N GLY A 59 3.64 9.76 9.68
CA GLY A 59 3.14 9.67 8.30
C GLY A 59 2.74 8.25 7.92
N ALA A 60 3.57 7.27 8.24
CA ALA A 60 3.28 5.86 8.01
C ALA A 60 1.96 5.43 8.68
N ARG A 61 1.80 5.73 9.98
CA ARG A 61 0.59 5.41 10.75
C ARG A 61 -0.66 6.04 10.14
N TRP A 62 -0.58 7.32 9.78
CA TRP A 62 -1.71 8.04 9.19
C TRP A 62 -2.13 7.45 7.84
N MET A 63 -1.16 7.15 6.98
CA MET A 63 -1.44 6.64 5.63
C MET A 63 -1.92 5.19 5.65
N LEU A 64 -1.31 4.33 6.46
CA LEU A 64 -1.78 2.94 6.64
C LEU A 64 -3.21 2.88 7.21
N GLY A 65 -3.52 3.70 8.22
CA GLY A 65 -4.87 3.76 8.78
C GLY A 65 -5.93 4.23 7.78
N ASN A 66 -5.61 5.21 6.92
CA ASN A 66 -6.52 5.62 5.85
C ASN A 66 -6.63 4.59 4.72
N ALA A 67 -5.52 3.96 4.33
CA ALA A 67 -5.50 2.86 3.37
C ALA A 67 -6.45 1.74 3.82
N ARG A 68 -6.35 1.32 5.09
CA ARG A 68 -7.26 0.32 5.69
C ARG A 68 -8.71 0.76 5.61
N LYS A 69 -9.02 1.99 6.03
CA LYS A 69 -10.37 2.56 5.98
C LYS A 69 -10.95 2.52 4.56
N TYR A 70 -10.18 2.89 3.54
CA TYR A 70 -10.64 2.94 2.16
C TYR A 70 -10.78 1.55 1.53
N LEU A 71 -9.84 0.64 1.80
CA LEU A 71 -9.83 -0.71 1.23
C LEU A 71 -10.86 -1.66 1.85
N THR A 72 -11.30 -1.41 3.09
CA THR A 72 -12.24 -2.30 3.83
C THR A 72 -13.50 -2.66 3.02
N ARG A 73 -14.06 -1.71 2.26
CA ARG A 73 -15.30 -1.92 1.48
C ARG A 73 -15.12 -2.77 0.21
N TYR A 74 -13.88 -3.09 -0.15
CA TYR A 74 -13.52 -3.80 -1.39
C TYR A 74 -13.17 -5.28 -1.15
N GLN A 75 -13.41 -5.80 0.07
CA GLN A 75 -13.27 -7.22 0.36
C GLN A 75 -14.32 -8.09 -0.37
N PRO A 76 -14.01 -9.39 -0.60
CA PRO A 76 -12.72 -10.03 -0.36
C PRO A 76 -11.70 -9.79 -1.47
N VAL A 77 -12.19 -9.56 -2.70
CA VAL A 77 -11.40 -9.39 -3.91
C VAL A 77 -11.93 -8.20 -4.71
N HIS A 78 -11.03 -7.35 -5.19
CA HIS A 78 -11.37 -6.26 -6.11
C HIS A 78 -10.24 -6.06 -7.11
N TRP A 79 -10.58 -5.86 -8.39
CA TRP A 79 -9.60 -5.80 -9.49
C TRP A 79 -8.65 -7.01 -9.52
N GLY A 80 -9.16 -8.20 -9.19
CA GLY A 80 -8.37 -9.44 -9.14
C GLY A 80 -7.41 -9.54 -7.95
N LEU A 81 -7.34 -8.53 -7.08
CA LEU A 81 -6.48 -8.50 -5.89
C LEU A 81 -7.22 -9.00 -4.65
N ASP A 82 -6.58 -9.87 -3.86
CA ASP A 82 -7.06 -10.27 -2.52
C ASP A 82 -6.92 -9.12 -1.52
N VAL A 83 -7.96 -8.29 -1.45
CA VAL A 83 -8.07 -7.15 -0.54
C VAL A 83 -8.06 -7.59 0.92
N THR A 84 -8.58 -8.78 1.23
CA THR A 84 -8.55 -9.30 2.61
C THR A 84 -7.13 -9.55 3.07
N ARG A 85 -6.26 -10.07 2.21
CA ARG A 85 -4.84 -10.25 2.50
C ARG A 85 -4.12 -8.91 2.68
N VAL A 86 -4.44 -7.91 1.85
CA VAL A 86 -3.88 -6.56 1.99
C VAL A 86 -4.28 -5.92 3.34
N LEU A 87 -5.54 -6.03 3.73
CA LEU A 87 -6.02 -5.48 5.01
C LEU A 87 -5.34 -6.14 6.22
N ARG A 88 -5.20 -7.47 6.21
CA ARG A 88 -4.45 -8.18 7.25
C ARG A 88 -2.99 -7.71 7.33
N TYR A 89 -2.36 -7.49 6.17
CA TYR A 89 -1.00 -6.95 6.15
C TYR A 89 -0.92 -5.56 6.77
N ILE A 90 -1.85 -4.66 6.44
CA ILE A 90 -1.92 -3.32 7.03
C ILE A 90 -2.05 -3.41 8.55
N ASP A 91 -2.96 -4.25 9.07
CA ASP A 91 -3.16 -4.43 10.51
C ASP A 91 -1.88 -4.88 11.22
N GLU A 92 -1.11 -5.79 10.62
CA GLU A 92 0.17 -6.25 11.18
C GLU A 92 1.24 -5.16 11.14
N CYS A 93 1.33 -4.39 10.05
CA CYS A 93 2.24 -3.25 9.97
C CYS A 93 1.92 -2.18 11.02
N GLU A 94 0.64 -1.82 11.20
CA GLU A 94 0.22 -0.82 12.20
C GLU A 94 0.63 -1.22 13.63
N LYS A 95 0.57 -2.51 13.98
CA LYS A 95 1.00 -3.04 15.29
C LYS A 95 2.51 -2.94 15.53
N LEU A 96 3.30 -2.97 14.46
CA LEU A 96 4.76 -2.92 14.53
C LEU A 96 5.31 -1.50 14.60
N LEU A 97 4.51 -0.49 14.25
CA LEU A 97 4.93 0.90 14.31
C LEU A 97 5.24 1.32 15.76
N PRO A 98 6.41 1.93 16.03
CA PRO A 98 6.73 2.39 17.36
C PRO A 98 5.84 3.57 17.77
N GLU A 99 5.65 3.75 19.08
CA GLU A 99 4.98 4.92 19.66
C GLU A 99 5.93 6.14 19.68
N LYS A 100 6.37 6.54 18.48
CA LYS A 100 7.21 7.71 18.20
C LYS A 100 6.71 8.35 16.90
N ASP A 101 6.90 9.66 16.75
CA ASP A 101 6.55 10.35 15.50
C ASP A 101 7.63 10.16 14.42
N VAL A 102 8.90 10.09 14.82
CA VAL A 102 10.07 9.97 13.95
C VAL A 102 11.11 9.04 14.58
N ILE A 103 11.78 8.25 13.74
CA ILE A 103 12.97 7.45 14.09
C ILE A 103 14.10 7.73 13.08
N SER A 104 15.33 7.33 13.40
CA SER A 104 16.45 7.45 12.46
C SER A 104 16.28 6.50 11.26
N TYR A 105 16.93 6.84 10.14
CA TYR A 105 16.96 5.97 8.95
C TYR A 105 17.50 4.56 9.27
N THR A 106 18.51 4.46 10.13
CA THR A 106 19.09 3.18 10.55
C THR A 106 18.09 2.35 11.35
N GLU A 107 17.34 2.96 12.28
CA GLU A 107 16.26 2.28 13.01
C GLU A 107 15.14 1.84 12.05
N ALA A 108 14.76 2.70 11.09
CA ALA A 108 13.75 2.41 10.10
C ALA A 108 14.12 1.21 9.20
N LYS A 109 15.35 1.18 8.67
CA LYS A 109 15.83 0.06 7.84
C LYS A 109 16.04 -1.24 8.62
N ALA A 110 16.27 -1.17 9.94
CA ALA A 110 16.33 -2.34 10.79
C ALA A 110 14.92 -2.91 11.11
N MET A 111 13.87 -2.09 11.00
CA MET A 111 12.49 -2.55 11.18
C MET A 111 12.04 -3.34 9.96
N THR A 112 11.54 -4.54 10.20
CA THR A 112 11.06 -5.43 9.14
C THR A 112 9.55 -5.61 9.26
N PHE A 113 8.81 -5.17 8.26
CA PHE A 113 7.40 -5.52 8.12
C PHE A 113 7.22 -6.95 7.60
N PRO A 114 6.09 -7.60 7.90
CA PRO A 114 5.80 -8.92 7.37
C PRO A 114 5.82 -8.91 5.84
N PRO A 115 6.27 -9.98 5.17
CA PRO A 115 6.25 -9.99 3.72
C PRO A 115 4.81 -10.05 3.19
N LEU A 116 4.47 -9.16 2.26
CA LEU A 116 3.28 -9.26 1.42
C LEU A 116 3.71 -9.32 -0.04
N ARG A 117 3.27 -10.35 -0.75
CA ARG A 117 3.30 -10.36 -2.22
C ARG A 117 1.89 -10.23 -2.76
N LEU A 118 1.70 -9.27 -3.65
CA LEU A 118 0.47 -9.04 -4.37
C LEU A 118 0.43 -9.93 -5.61
N TYR A 119 -0.78 -10.42 -5.90
CA TYR A 119 -1.09 -11.19 -7.09
C TYR A 119 -2.44 -10.71 -7.61
N VAL A 120 -2.56 -10.60 -8.93
CA VAL A 120 -3.81 -10.26 -9.61
C VAL A 120 -4.23 -11.49 -10.40
N ASP A 121 -5.40 -12.03 -10.09
CA ASP A 121 -5.99 -13.09 -10.89
C ASP A 121 -6.53 -12.48 -12.20
N THR A 122 -5.87 -12.80 -13.32
CA THR A 122 -6.23 -12.34 -14.65
C THR A 122 -7.23 -13.25 -15.36
N SER A 123 -7.72 -14.31 -14.69
CA SER A 123 -8.50 -15.41 -15.30
C SER A 123 -10.00 -15.13 -15.50
N CYS A 124 -10.44 -13.86 -15.45
CA CYS A 124 -11.84 -13.46 -15.64
C CYS A 124 -12.17 -12.94 -17.05
#